data_AF-A0A4S2N686-F1
#
_entry.id   AF-A0A4S2N686-F1
#
_cell.length_a   1.000
_cell.length_b   1.000
_cell.length_c   1.000
_cell.angle_alpha   90.00
_cell.angle_beta   90.00
_cell.angle_gamma   90.00
#
_symmetry.space_group_name_H-M   'P 1'
#
loop_
_entity.id
_entity.type
_entity.pdbx_description
1 polymer ?
#
loop_
_entity_poly.entity_id
_entity_poly.type
_entity_poly.pdbx_seq_one_letter_code
_entity_poly.pdbx_strand_id
1 'polypeptide(L)'
;MLFGGIVSAFVLGLAAVAEAKEVWNSDFSIIEDKMRTLPAAKMIKRNTWTVTVPTRCWDAALENDCPISELHVFEAWFDDAPKPWLICRCRNAPFTEAQFMTEIGRLPVAIRQRTRYFMLFRGSGSAYSFDNDVVFKGNISPTMLLHETAHAFDGGRSTQQQFIDAIKKDTCWADNYAKSAGEAGRWWEPWAQTFVLYNYIARIGNPPKSLNCLNNQLWAIFIQTFDEINAGYVESRMRPYGDMRKRT
;
A
#
# COMPACT_ATOMS: atom_id res chain seq x y z
N MET A 1 13.42 -74.95 15.44
CA MET A 1 13.31 -74.03 14.28
C MET A 1 12.26 -72.99 14.66
N LEU A 2 12.57 -71.95 15.44
CA LEU A 2 13.15 -70.65 15.07
C LEU A 2 12.42 -69.88 13.95
N PHE A 3 11.58 -68.95 14.42
CA PHE A 3 11.28 -67.58 13.98
C PHE A 3 10.87 -67.23 12.53
N GLY A 4 9.83 -66.39 12.43
CA GLY A 4 9.89 -65.23 11.53
C GLY A 4 8.62 -64.89 10.74
N GLY A 5 7.48 -64.64 11.38
CA GLY A 5 6.34 -63.95 10.74
C GLY A 5 6.44 -62.45 10.95
N ILE A 6 6.92 -61.70 9.95
CA ILE A 6 6.90 -60.23 9.95
C ILE A 6 5.53 -59.79 9.43
N VAL A 7 4.70 -59.26 10.32
CA VAL A 7 3.51 -58.48 9.94
C VAL A 7 3.97 -57.03 9.77
N SER A 8 4.16 -56.59 8.53
CA SER A 8 4.37 -55.18 8.22
C SER A 8 3.07 -54.41 8.44
N ALA A 9 2.98 -53.67 9.55
CA ALA A 9 1.96 -52.66 9.74
C ALA A 9 2.30 -51.45 8.85
N PHE A 10 1.55 -51.29 7.75
CA PHE A 10 1.52 -50.06 6.98
C PHE A 10 0.81 -48.99 7.83
N VAL A 11 1.58 -48.13 8.50
CA VAL A 11 1.05 -46.89 9.06
C VAL A 11 0.85 -45.92 7.91
N LEU A 12 -0.37 -45.86 7.38
CA LEU A 12 -0.80 -44.78 6.50
C LEU A 12 -0.82 -43.49 7.33
N GLY A 13 0.27 -42.73 7.28
CA GLY A 13 0.29 -41.35 7.72
C GLY A 13 -0.66 -40.55 6.83
N LEU A 14 -1.86 -40.28 7.32
CA LEU A 14 -2.72 -39.22 6.79
C LEU A 14 -2.00 -37.90 7.03
N ALA A 15 -1.27 -37.41 6.03
CA ALA A 15 -0.89 -36.02 5.98
C ALA A 15 -2.20 -35.22 6.00
N ALA A 16 -2.43 -34.47 7.08
CA ALA A 16 -3.54 -33.53 7.14
C ALA A 16 -3.36 -32.56 5.96
N VAL A 17 -4.25 -32.66 4.97
CA VAL A 17 -4.33 -31.66 3.91
C VAL A 17 -4.79 -30.39 4.61
N ALA A 18 -3.90 -29.42 4.76
CA ALA A 18 -4.28 -28.12 5.26
C ALA A 18 -5.40 -27.59 4.35
N GLU A 19 -6.57 -27.34 4.91
CA GLU A 19 -7.69 -26.79 4.17
C GLU A 19 -7.25 -25.46 3.55
N ALA A 20 -7.51 -25.29 2.25
CA ALA A 20 -7.08 -24.09 1.54
C ALA A 20 -7.81 -22.87 2.11
N LYS A 21 -7.07 -21.85 2.55
CA LYS A 21 -7.67 -20.59 3.01
C LYS A 21 -8.53 -19.97 1.90
N GLU A 22 -9.71 -19.50 2.29
CA GLU A 22 -10.62 -18.78 1.41
C GLU A 22 -10.11 -17.37 1.10
N VAL A 23 -10.83 -16.62 0.27
CA VAL A 23 -10.61 -15.18 0.07
C VAL A 23 -11.83 -14.41 0.59
N TRP A 24 -11.60 -13.33 1.32
CA TRP A 24 -12.69 -12.49 1.81
C TRP A 24 -13.46 -11.86 0.65
N ASN A 25 -12.80 -11.25 -0.32
CA ASN A 25 -13.43 -10.82 -1.57
C ASN A 25 -12.51 -11.07 -2.77
N SER A 26 -13.01 -10.96 -4.00
CA SER A 26 -12.16 -11.12 -5.19
C SER A 26 -11.11 -10.01 -5.31
N ASP A 27 -11.50 -8.80 -4.92
CA ASP A 27 -10.72 -7.55 -4.93
C ASP A 27 -11.34 -6.54 -3.92
N PHE A 28 -10.95 -5.27 -3.96
CA PHE A 28 -11.51 -4.24 -3.06
C PHE A 28 -12.59 -3.34 -3.68
N SER A 29 -13.12 -3.66 -4.86
CA SER A 29 -14.16 -2.85 -5.52
C SER A 29 -15.38 -2.58 -4.62
N ILE A 30 -15.76 -3.56 -3.78
CA ILE A 30 -16.91 -3.45 -2.86
C ILE A 30 -16.76 -2.38 -1.76
N ILE A 31 -15.55 -1.86 -1.54
CA ILE A 31 -15.28 -0.82 -0.54
C ILE A 31 -14.81 0.52 -1.16
N GLU A 32 -14.45 0.55 -2.44
CA GLU A 32 -13.83 1.73 -3.08
C GLU A 32 -14.70 2.98 -3.02
N ASP A 33 -15.99 2.85 -3.33
CA ASP A 33 -16.90 4.01 -3.37
C ASP A 33 -17.02 4.69 -2.01
N LYS A 34 -17.07 3.91 -0.93
CA LYS A 34 -17.09 4.44 0.44
C LYS A 34 -15.75 5.07 0.81
N MET A 35 -14.62 4.55 0.33
CA MET A 35 -13.33 5.20 0.55
C MET A 35 -13.22 6.55 -0.16
N ARG A 36 -13.88 6.76 -1.30
CA ARG A 36 -13.90 8.07 -1.99
C ARG A 36 -14.65 9.15 -1.19
N THR A 37 -15.52 8.77 -0.26
CA THR A 37 -16.26 9.72 0.60
C THR A 37 -15.47 10.19 1.81
N LEU A 38 -14.28 9.62 2.06
CA LEU A 38 -13.42 10.08 3.15
C LEU A 38 -13.02 11.55 2.93
N PRO A 39 -12.98 12.35 4.01
CA PRO A 39 -12.52 13.73 3.90
C PRO A 39 -11.07 13.75 3.43
N ALA A 40 -10.75 14.75 2.61
CA ALA A 40 -9.40 15.02 2.13
C ALA A 40 -8.85 16.28 2.81
N ALA A 41 -7.63 16.18 3.33
CA ALA A 41 -6.83 17.36 3.65
C ALA A 41 -6.70 18.24 2.39
N LYS A 42 -6.82 19.55 2.55
CA LYS A 42 -6.84 20.48 1.42
C LYS A 42 -5.42 20.88 1.07
N MET A 43 -5.08 20.85 -0.22
CA MET A 43 -3.85 21.50 -0.67
C MET A 43 -4.00 23.02 -0.53
N ILE A 44 -3.19 23.63 0.34
CA ILE A 44 -3.26 25.07 0.67
C ILE A 44 -2.20 25.91 -0.01
N LYS A 45 -1.12 25.29 -0.50
CA LYS A 45 -0.01 25.96 -1.17
C LYS A 45 0.68 24.99 -2.11
N ARG A 46 1.22 25.51 -3.22
CA ARG A 46 2.10 24.78 -4.12
C ARG A 46 3.35 25.58 -4.50
N ASN A 47 4.43 24.90 -4.83
CA ASN A 47 5.65 25.50 -5.37
C ASN A 47 6.23 24.63 -6.49
N THR A 48 6.32 25.17 -7.71
CA THR A 48 6.75 24.41 -8.89
C THR A 48 8.26 24.46 -9.07
N TRP A 49 8.86 23.33 -9.42
CA TRP A 49 10.30 23.19 -9.63
C TRP A 49 10.62 23.14 -11.14
N THR A 50 11.30 24.17 -11.63
CA THR A 50 11.58 24.37 -13.07
C THR A 50 13.05 24.15 -13.46
N VAL A 51 13.98 24.22 -12.50
CA VAL A 51 15.42 24.15 -12.78
C VAL A 51 16.03 22.81 -12.38
N THR A 52 15.66 22.29 -11.22
CA THR A 52 16.22 21.05 -10.67
C THR A 52 15.08 20.18 -10.14
N VAL A 53 15.15 18.88 -10.42
CA VAL A 53 14.15 17.90 -10.01
C VAL A 53 14.81 16.67 -9.42
N PRO A 54 14.10 15.87 -8.59
CA PRO A 54 14.68 14.63 -8.08
C PRO A 54 15.02 13.67 -9.21
N THR A 55 16.17 13.03 -9.08
CA THR A 55 16.64 11.94 -9.93
C THR A 55 15.55 10.88 -10.09
N ARG A 56 14.90 10.46 -9.00
CA ARG A 56 13.85 9.45 -9.08
C ARG A 56 12.67 9.90 -9.95
N CYS A 57 12.21 11.15 -9.82
CA CYS A 57 11.10 11.65 -10.64
C CYS A 57 11.48 11.73 -12.12
N TRP A 58 12.74 12.05 -12.41
CA TRP A 58 13.28 12.01 -13.76
C TRP A 58 13.29 10.57 -14.30
N ASP A 59 13.85 9.63 -13.56
CA ASP A 59 13.98 8.23 -13.99
C ASP A 59 12.60 7.58 -14.15
N ALA A 60 11.68 7.80 -13.21
CA ALA A 60 10.30 7.35 -13.31
C ALA A 60 9.58 7.97 -14.51
N ALA A 61 9.88 9.21 -14.89
CA ALA A 61 9.33 9.79 -16.11
C ALA A 61 9.79 9.04 -17.36
N LEU A 62 11.08 8.73 -17.46
CA LEU A 62 11.63 7.95 -18.58
C LEU A 62 11.08 6.51 -18.60
N GLU A 63 10.99 5.84 -17.45
CA GLU A 63 10.41 4.50 -17.27
C GLU A 63 8.93 4.43 -17.69
N ASN A 64 8.23 5.57 -17.74
CA ASN A 64 6.81 5.67 -18.03
C ASN A 64 6.51 6.50 -19.29
N ASP A 65 7.50 6.59 -20.19
CA ASP A 65 7.42 7.29 -21.47
C ASP A 65 6.95 8.75 -21.35
N CYS A 66 7.23 9.43 -20.24
CA CYS A 66 6.92 10.84 -20.07
C CYS A 66 8.11 11.68 -20.56
N PRO A 67 7.96 12.48 -21.63
CA PRO A 67 8.99 13.43 -22.00
C PRO A 67 9.31 14.35 -20.81
N ILE A 68 10.58 14.62 -20.55
CA ILE A 68 10.99 15.45 -19.41
C ILE A 68 10.40 16.87 -19.50
N SER A 69 10.19 17.39 -20.72
CA SER A 69 9.50 18.66 -20.96
C SER A 69 8.04 18.66 -20.49
N GLU A 70 7.43 17.47 -20.38
CA GLU A 70 6.05 17.24 -19.93
C GLU A 70 5.97 16.78 -18.46
N LEU A 71 7.11 16.53 -17.82
CA LEU A 71 7.18 16.21 -16.40
C LEU A 71 6.96 17.49 -15.59
N HIS A 72 5.94 17.49 -14.74
CA HIS A 72 5.67 18.57 -13.79
C HIS A 72 6.10 18.10 -12.40
N VAL A 73 6.99 18.85 -11.75
CA VAL A 73 7.44 18.59 -10.37
C VAL A 73 7.10 19.78 -9.50
N PHE A 74 6.45 19.53 -8.37
CA PHE A 74 6.06 20.58 -7.44
C PHE A 74 5.92 20.06 -6.01
N GLU A 75 6.12 20.95 -5.06
CA GLU A 75 5.79 20.76 -3.66
C GLU A 75 4.32 21.11 -3.42
N ALA A 76 3.61 20.29 -2.64
CA ALA A 76 2.23 20.48 -2.23
C ALA A 76 2.12 20.47 -0.69
N TRP A 77 1.63 21.57 -0.12
CA TRP A 77 1.31 21.65 1.30
C TRP A 77 -0.15 21.33 1.53
N PHE A 78 -0.41 20.49 2.52
CA PHE A 78 -1.75 20.17 3.00
C PHE A 78 -2.03 20.89 4.32
N ASP A 79 -3.30 21.18 4.62
CA ASP A 79 -3.72 21.89 5.84
C ASP A 79 -3.51 21.12 7.15
N ASP A 80 -3.15 19.84 7.07
CA ASP A 80 -2.89 18.92 8.19
C ASP A 80 -1.39 18.68 8.45
N ALA A 81 -0.47 19.39 7.77
CA ALA A 81 0.97 19.26 7.99
C ALA A 81 1.79 20.52 7.67
N PRO A 82 2.90 20.78 8.39
CA PRO A 82 3.73 21.97 8.18
C PRO A 82 4.72 21.84 7.00
N LYS A 83 4.93 20.64 6.45
CA LYS A 83 5.88 20.36 5.36
C LYS A 83 5.17 19.93 4.08
N PRO A 84 5.78 20.20 2.91
CA PRO A 84 5.21 19.75 1.65
C PRO A 84 5.53 18.29 1.34
N TRP A 85 4.68 17.69 0.50
CA TRP A 85 5.04 16.49 -0.26
C TRP A 85 5.47 16.89 -1.66
N LEU A 86 6.46 16.17 -2.19
CA LEU A 86 6.91 16.39 -3.55
C LEU A 86 6.14 15.47 -4.51
N ILE A 87 5.57 16.09 -5.54
CA ILE A 87 4.69 15.47 -6.51
C ILE A 87 5.35 15.51 -7.89
N CYS A 88 5.29 14.40 -8.62
CA CYS A 88 5.84 14.28 -9.96
C CYS A 88 4.78 13.73 -10.91
N ARG A 89 4.26 14.57 -11.81
CA ARG A 89 3.13 14.23 -12.67
C ARG A 89 3.47 14.48 -14.13
N CYS A 90 3.19 13.53 -15.00
CA CYS A 90 3.24 13.80 -16.44
C CYS A 90 2.03 14.63 -16.88
N ARG A 91 2.20 15.59 -17.80
CA ARG A 91 1.10 16.44 -18.27
C ARG A 91 -0.13 15.65 -18.69
N ASN A 92 0.07 14.56 -19.43
CA ASN A 92 -0.96 13.70 -20.00
C ASN A 92 -1.48 12.60 -19.05
N ALA A 93 -1.12 12.64 -17.76
CA ALA A 93 -1.69 11.70 -16.81
C ALA A 93 -3.19 11.95 -16.60
N PRO A 94 -4.00 10.90 -16.36
CA PRO A 94 -5.47 10.98 -16.49
C PRO A 94 -6.15 11.81 -15.41
N PHE A 95 -5.52 12.02 -14.25
CA PHE A 95 -6.06 12.88 -13.21
C PHE A 95 -5.52 14.29 -13.39
N THR A 96 -6.39 15.29 -13.22
CA THR A 96 -5.95 16.67 -13.00
C THR A 96 -5.12 16.77 -11.71
N GLU A 97 -4.31 17.81 -11.59
CA GLU A 97 -3.57 18.10 -10.36
C GLU A 97 -4.50 18.14 -9.14
N ALA A 98 -5.63 18.84 -9.24
CA ALA A 98 -6.61 18.96 -8.15
C ALA A 98 -7.21 17.60 -7.75
N GLN A 99 -7.58 16.75 -8.72
CA GLN A 99 -8.08 15.41 -8.42
C GLN A 99 -7.02 14.56 -7.72
N PHE A 100 -5.78 14.60 -8.22
CA PHE A 100 -4.70 13.81 -7.62
C PHE A 100 -4.36 14.27 -6.20
N MET A 101 -4.33 15.58 -5.96
CA MET A 101 -4.12 16.12 -4.61
C MET A 101 -5.28 15.79 -3.69
N THR A 102 -6.51 15.75 -4.19
CA THR A 102 -7.67 15.30 -3.39
C THR A 102 -7.51 13.84 -2.98
N GLU A 103 -7.07 12.95 -3.87
CA GLU A 103 -6.80 11.54 -3.52
C GLU A 103 -5.71 11.42 -2.46
N ILE A 104 -4.55 12.08 -2.65
CA ILE A 104 -3.46 12.10 -1.66
C ILE A 104 -3.93 12.70 -0.33
N GLY A 105 -4.77 13.73 -0.37
CA GLY A 105 -5.36 14.37 0.80
C GLY A 105 -6.22 13.44 1.65
N ARG A 106 -6.79 12.37 1.06
CA ARG A 106 -7.57 11.36 1.81
C ARG A 106 -6.71 10.42 2.63
N LEU A 107 -5.40 10.36 2.39
CA LEU A 107 -4.50 9.56 3.21
C LEU A 107 -4.29 10.24 4.57
N PRO A 108 -4.39 9.51 5.70
CA PRO A 108 -4.02 10.04 7.00
C PRO A 108 -2.58 10.53 6.97
N VAL A 109 -2.32 11.71 7.54
CA VAL A 109 -0.99 12.34 7.53
C VAL A 109 0.10 11.41 8.07
N ALA A 110 -0.23 10.61 9.09
CA ALA A 110 0.68 9.66 9.70
C ALA A 110 1.22 8.61 8.71
N ILE A 111 0.38 8.23 7.74
CA ILE A 111 0.69 7.27 6.69
C ILE A 111 1.36 8.00 5.52
N ARG A 112 0.75 9.11 5.07
CA ARG A 112 1.23 9.90 3.94
C ARG A 112 2.66 10.42 4.13
N GLN A 113 3.04 10.80 5.35
CA GLN A 113 4.40 11.31 5.63
C GLN A 113 5.52 10.30 5.40
N ARG A 114 5.21 9.00 5.31
CA ARG A 114 6.19 7.96 5.02
C ARG A 114 6.51 7.88 3.53
N THR A 115 5.63 8.35 2.66
CA THR A 115 5.87 8.45 1.23
C THR A 115 6.76 9.66 0.91
N ARG A 116 7.89 9.41 0.24
CA ARG A 116 8.82 10.45 -0.21
C ARG A 116 8.27 11.20 -1.41
N TYR A 117 7.84 10.48 -2.44
CA TYR A 117 7.32 11.04 -3.69
C TYR A 117 6.01 10.39 -4.09
N PHE A 118 5.03 11.20 -4.49
CA PHE A 118 3.84 10.72 -5.19
C PHE A 118 3.96 11.03 -6.67
N MET A 119 3.95 9.98 -7.50
CA MET A 119 4.14 10.13 -8.94
C MET A 119 2.96 9.60 -9.73
N LEU A 120 2.61 10.29 -10.82
CA LEU A 120 1.46 9.97 -11.63
C LEU A 120 1.78 10.10 -13.13
N PHE A 121 1.63 8.99 -13.84
CA PHE A 121 1.87 8.84 -15.26
C PHE A 121 0.64 8.26 -15.98
N ARG A 122 0.66 8.30 -17.32
CA ARG A 122 -0.32 7.58 -18.15
C ARG A 122 -0.16 6.06 -17.98
N GLY A 123 -1.24 5.31 -18.19
CA GLY A 123 -1.24 3.86 -18.13
C GLY A 123 -2.64 3.27 -18.01
N SER A 124 -2.70 1.95 -17.79
CA SER A 124 -3.95 1.17 -17.78
C SER A 124 -4.47 0.83 -16.38
N GLY A 125 -4.03 1.54 -15.33
CA GLY A 125 -4.44 1.29 -13.95
C GLY A 125 -3.52 0.30 -13.24
N SER A 126 -2.28 0.71 -12.98
CA SER A 126 -1.33 -0.03 -12.17
C SER A 126 -0.53 0.90 -11.27
N ALA A 127 0.09 0.34 -10.23
CA ALA A 127 0.94 1.09 -9.34
C ALA A 127 2.08 0.22 -8.81
N TYR A 128 3.09 0.87 -8.25
CA TYR A 128 4.16 0.21 -7.52
C TYR A 128 4.80 1.19 -6.54
N SER A 129 5.44 0.61 -5.54
CA SER A 129 6.20 1.34 -4.53
C SER A 129 7.63 0.83 -4.45
N PHE A 130 8.58 1.75 -4.33
CA PHE A 130 9.99 1.42 -4.16
C PHE A 130 10.70 2.52 -3.37
N ASP A 131 11.45 2.16 -2.33
CA ASP A 131 12.18 3.11 -1.47
C ASP A 131 11.29 4.27 -0.94
N ASN A 132 10.03 3.95 -0.59
CA ASN A 132 9.01 4.90 -0.16
C ASN A 132 8.55 5.90 -1.24
N ASP A 133 8.93 5.71 -2.49
CA ASP A 133 8.35 6.40 -3.63
C ASP A 133 7.16 5.59 -4.13
N VAL A 134 6.08 6.29 -4.44
CA VAL A 134 4.87 5.66 -4.96
C VAL A 134 4.61 6.15 -6.37
N VAL A 135 4.46 5.22 -7.30
CA VAL A 135 4.23 5.49 -8.71
C VAL A 135 2.89 4.92 -9.14
N PHE A 136 2.04 5.77 -9.72
CA PHE A 136 0.76 5.41 -10.29
C PHE A 136 0.75 5.57 -11.81
N LYS A 137 0.11 4.64 -12.51
CA LYS A 137 -0.06 4.64 -13.95
C LYS A 137 -1.53 4.49 -14.31
N GLY A 138 -2.12 5.50 -14.92
CA GLY A 138 -3.53 5.45 -15.31
C GLY A 138 -4.48 5.85 -14.18
N ASN A 139 -5.67 5.27 -14.16
CA ASN A 139 -6.68 5.59 -13.16
C ASN A 139 -6.31 5.00 -11.80
N ILE A 140 -6.46 5.80 -10.74
CA ILE A 140 -6.15 5.41 -9.37
C ILE A 140 -7.45 5.19 -8.60
N SER A 141 -7.50 4.13 -7.79
CA SER A 141 -8.53 3.93 -6.76
C SER A 141 -7.99 4.27 -5.37
N PRO A 142 -8.84 4.68 -4.40
CA PRO A 142 -8.39 4.96 -3.04
C PRO A 142 -7.75 3.76 -2.35
N THR A 143 -8.20 2.55 -2.68
CA THR A 143 -7.65 1.28 -2.20
C THR A 143 -6.24 1.08 -2.74
N MET A 144 -6.00 1.30 -4.04
CA MET A 144 -4.66 1.25 -4.65
C MET A 144 -3.74 2.32 -4.06
N LEU A 145 -4.21 3.57 -3.92
CA LEU A 145 -3.42 4.64 -3.32
C LEU A 145 -2.99 4.29 -1.89
N LEU A 146 -3.92 3.79 -1.08
CA LEU A 146 -3.63 3.39 0.28
C LEU A 146 -2.73 2.15 0.35
N HIS A 147 -2.94 1.16 -0.51
CA HIS A 147 -2.11 -0.04 -0.63
C HIS A 147 -0.64 0.33 -0.89
N GLU A 148 -0.39 1.17 -1.89
CA GLU A 148 0.99 1.56 -2.22
C GLU A 148 1.62 2.43 -1.12
N THR A 149 0.84 3.32 -0.53
CA THR A 149 1.32 4.11 0.62
C THR A 149 1.57 3.20 1.84
N ALA A 150 0.87 2.07 1.95
CA ALA A 150 1.10 1.07 2.98
C ALA A 150 2.51 0.46 2.85
N HIS A 151 3.01 0.22 1.63
CA HIS A 151 4.38 -0.26 1.43
C HIS A 151 5.43 0.73 1.95
N ALA A 152 5.22 2.05 1.75
CA ALA A 152 6.07 3.08 2.36
C ALA A 152 5.93 3.13 3.89
N PHE A 153 4.73 2.85 4.40
CA PHE A 153 4.44 2.83 5.83
C PHE A 153 5.02 1.59 6.53
N ASP A 154 5.05 0.43 5.86
CA ASP A 154 5.35 -0.92 6.38
C ASP A 154 6.61 -0.97 7.26
N GLY A 155 7.73 -0.42 6.77
CA GLY A 155 8.98 -0.38 7.54
C GLY A 155 9.48 -1.75 8.01
N GLY A 156 9.11 -2.84 7.32
CA GLY A 156 9.47 -4.21 7.67
C GLY A 156 8.52 -4.90 8.65
N ARG A 157 7.33 -4.34 8.92
CA ARG A 157 6.31 -4.99 9.77
C ARG A 157 5.71 -6.23 9.12
N SER A 158 5.60 -6.23 7.81
CA SER A 158 5.09 -7.31 6.98
C SER A 158 5.89 -8.61 7.11
N THR A 159 7.17 -8.51 7.43
CA THR A 159 8.07 -9.67 7.59
C THR A 159 8.23 -10.10 9.05
N GLN A 160 7.61 -9.39 10.00
CA GLN A 160 7.63 -9.79 11.40
C GLN A 160 6.81 -11.07 11.60
N GLN A 161 7.31 -11.96 12.46
CA GLN A 161 6.66 -13.24 12.76
C GLN A 161 5.22 -13.06 13.27
N GLN A 162 4.93 -11.95 13.96
CA GLN A 162 3.59 -11.61 14.42
C GLN A 162 2.56 -11.58 13.29
N PHE A 163 2.86 -10.93 12.16
CA PHE A 163 1.93 -10.86 11.03
C PHE A 163 1.86 -12.18 10.26
N ILE A 164 3.00 -12.86 10.10
CA ILE A 164 3.06 -14.16 9.44
C ILE A 164 2.25 -15.22 10.21
N ASP A 165 2.33 -15.23 11.54
CA ASP A 165 1.55 -16.14 12.38
C ASP A 165 0.06 -15.79 12.41
N ALA A 166 -0.27 -14.50 12.30
CA ALA A 166 -1.64 -14.05 12.15
C ALA A 166 -2.27 -14.59 10.85
N ILE A 167 -1.56 -14.52 9.72
CA ILE A 167 -1.99 -15.15 8.47
C ILE A 167 -2.25 -16.63 8.67
N LYS A 168 -1.36 -17.37 9.35
CA LYS A 168 -1.54 -18.82 9.58
C LYS A 168 -2.78 -19.15 10.40
N LYS A 169 -3.13 -18.32 11.39
CA LYS A 169 -4.29 -18.52 12.29
C LYS A 169 -5.64 -18.20 11.65
N ASP A 170 -5.67 -17.25 10.72
CA ASP A 170 -6.90 -16.82 10.04
C ASP A 170 -7.39 -17.85 9.01
N THR A 171 -8.68 -17.81 8.65
CA THR A 171 -9.24 -18.79 7.70
C THR A 171 -9.33 -18.26 6.27
N CYS A 172 -9.03 -16.98 6.04
CA CYS A 172 -9.07 -16.38 4.71
C CYS A 172 -7.92 -15.38 4.47
N TRP A 173 -7.74 -15.00 3.21
CA TRP A 173 -6.93 -13.88 2.76
C TRP A 173 -7.81 -12.65 2.49
N ALA A 174 -7.23 -11.46 2.49
CA ALA A 174 -7.95 -10.22 2.19
C ALA A 174 -8.59 -10.26 0.79
N ASP A 175 -7.83 -10.67 -0.22
CA ASP A 175 -8.31 -10.87 -1.58
C ASP A 175 -7.46 -11.88 -2.36
N ASN A 176 -7.75 -12.06 -3.65
CA ASN A 176 -6.98 -12.95 -4.52
C ASN A 176 -5.52 -12.51 -4.64
N TYR A 177 -5.24 -11.21 -4.67
CA TYR A 177 -3.89 -10.69 -4.80
C TYR A 177 -3.05 -11.00 -3.55
N ALA A 178 -3.58 -10.73 -2.36
CA ALA A 178 -2.97 -11.10 -1.09
C ALA A 178 -2.68 -12.61 -1.05
N LYS A 179 -3.65 -13.46 -1.44
CA LYS A 179 -3.47 -14.90 -1.49
C LYS A 179 -2.30 -15.31 -2.38
N SER A 180 -2.33 -14.93 -3.66
CA SER A 180 -1.29 -15.34 -4.62
C SER A 180 0.09 -14.81 -4.24
N ALA A 181 0.19 -13.61 -3.67
CA ALA A 181 1.46 -13.06 -3.21
C ALA A 181 1.97 -13.73 -1.93
N GLY A 182 1.10 -13.96 -0.94
CA GLY A 182 1.45 -14.63 0.31
C GLY A 182 1.89 -16.08 0.11
N GLU A 183 1.21 -16.82 -0.77
CA GLU A 183 1.61 -18.19 -1.16
C GLU A 183 2.98 -18.21 -1.86
N ALA A 184 3.36 -17.11 -2.52
CA ALA A 184 4.69 -16.91 -3.10
C ALA A 184 5.72 -16.34 -2.11
N GLY A 185 5.39 -16.20 -0.82
CA GLY A 185 6.28 -15.68 0.22
C GLY A 185 6.48 -14.16 0.20
N ARG A 186 5.67 -13.42 -0.57
CA ARG A 186 5.72 -11.95 -0.68
C ARG A 186 4.81 -11.31 0.37
N TRP A 187 5.21 -11.38 1.65
CA TRP A 187 4.38 -11.01 2.80
C TRP A 187 3.96 -9.53 2.86
N TRP A 188 4.68 -8.65 2.16
CA TRP A 188 4.33 -7.23 2.05
C TRP A 188 3.00 -6.99 1.33
N GLU A 189 2.62 -7.82 0.35
CA GLU A 189 1.34 -7.63 -0.34
C GLU A 189 0.12 -8.01 0.53
N PRO A 190 0.08 -9.18 1.19
CA PRO A 190 -0.95 -9.45 2.19
C PRO A 190 -1.01 -8.37 3.26
N TRP A 191 0.14 -7.88 3.74
CA TRP A 191 0.20 -6.84 4.75
C TRP A 191 -0.46 -5.54 4.27
N ALA A 192 -0.11 -5.07 3.07
CA ALA A 192 -0.71 -3.88 2.47
C ALA A 192 -2.21 -4.05 2.22
N GLN A 193 -2.66 -5.23 1.78
CA GLN A 193 -4.09 -5.51 1.60
C GLN A 193 -4.86 -5.53 2.93
N THR A 194 -4.34 -6.19 3.96
CA THR A 194 -4.95 -6.16 5.30
C THR A 194 -4.94 -4.73 5.87
N PHE A 195 -3.89 -3.96 5.61
CA PHE A 195 -3.79 -2.56 6.05
C PHE A 195 -4.88 -1.67 5.44
N VAL A 196 -5.26 -1.90 4.17
CA VAL A 196 -6.41 -1.22 3.54
C VAL A 196 -7.71 -1.54 4.29
N LEU A 197 -7.97 -2.83 4.59
CA LEU A 197 -9.17 -3.25 5.32
C LEU A 197 -9.22 -2.69 6.74
N TYR A 198 -8.08 -2.68 7.46
CA TYR A 198 -7.98 -2.07 8.78
C TYR A 198 -8.32 -0.58 8.74
N ASN A 199 -7.75 0.17 7.79
CA ASN A 199 -8.04 1.60 7.63
C ASN A 199 -9.48 1.87 7.20
N TYR A 200 -10.09 0.98 6.41
CA TYR A 200 -11.51 1.05 6.10
C TYR A 200 -12.34 0.98 7.37
N ILE A 201 -12.11 -0.04 8.21
CA ILE A 201 -12.81 -0.21 9.49
C ILE A 201 -12.62 1.02 10.38
N ALA A 202 -11.38 1.47 10.54
CA ALA A 202 -11.05 2.57 11.45
C ALA A 202 -11.67 3.91 11.04
N ARG A 203 -11.95 4.12 9.74
CA ARG A 203 -12.35 5.44 9.22
C ARG A 203 -13.77 5.49 8.67
N ILE A 204 -14.35 4.35 8.33
CA ILE A 204 -15.68 4.23 7.71
C ILE A 204 -16.57 3.33 8.57
N GLY A 205 -16.02 2.23 9.08
CA GLY A 205 -16.76 1.23 9.86
C GLY A 205 -16.83 -0.11 9.15
N ASN A 206 -17.85 -0.90 9.45
CA ASN A 206 -17.94 -2.28 8.95
C ASN A 206 -18.13 -2.33 7.42
N PRO A 207 -17.34 -3.14 6.70
CA PRO A 207 -17.55 -3.36 5.28
C PRO A 207 -18.78 -4.25 5.00
N PRO A 208 -19.24 -4.35 3.74
CA PRO A 208 -20.43 -5.13 3.39
C PRO A 208 -20.37 -6.62 3.75
N LYS A 209 -19.17 -7.22 3.77
CA LYS A 209 -18.94 -8.62 4.14
C LYS A 209 -18.14 -8.69 5.44
N SER A 210 -18.54 -9.58 6.35
CA SER A 210 -17.84 -9.79 7.62
C SER A 210 -16.35 -10.12 7.42
N LEU A 211 -15.50 -9.52 8.26
CA LEU A 211 -14.05 -9.71 8.27
C LEU A 211 -13.58 -10.70 9.35
N ASN A 212 -14.49 -11.45 9.98
CA ASN A 212 -14.15 -12.36 11.09
C ASN A 212 -13.08 -13.40 10.73
N CYS A 213 -12.97 -13.78 9.46
CA CYS A 213 -11.94 -14.71 8.99
C CYS A 213 -10.53 -14.10 8.91
N LEU A 214 -10.38 -12.77 9.08
CA LEU A 214 -9.13 -11.98 9.07
C LEU A 214 -8.79 -11.38 10.44
N ASN A 215 -9.45 -11.80 11.52
CA ASN A 215 -9.35 -11.13 12.81
C ASN A 215 -7.91 -11.07 13.34
N ASN A 216 -7.11 -12.13 13.15
CA ASN A 216 -5.73 -12.13 13.61
C ASN A 216 -4.87 -11.18 12.77
N GLN A 217 -5.03 -11.16 11.45
CA GLN A 217 -4.32 -10.26 10.55
C GLN A 217 -4.64 -8.80 10.86
N LEU A 218 -5.92 -8.47 11.02
CA LEU A 218 -6.37 -7.13 11.42
C LEU A 218 -5.81 -6.70 12.78
N TRP A 219 -5.77 -7.62 13.74
CA TRP A 219 -5.18 -7.36 15.05
C TRP A 219 -3.67 -7.13 14.97
N ALA A 220 -2.96 -7.89 14.12
CA ALA A 220 -1.54 -7.67 13.89
C ALA A 220 -1.28 -6.27 13.29
N ILE A 221 -2.05 -5.85 12.29
CA ILE A 221 -1.97 -4.48 11.77
C ILE A 221 -2.21 -3.46 12.87
N PHE A 222 -3.27 -3.64 13.67
CA PHE A 222 -3.59 -2.73 14.78
C PHE A 222 -2.38 -2.56 15.72
N ILE A 223 -1.85 -3.66 16.25
CA ILE A 223 -0.70 -3.62 17.18
C ILE A 223 0.52 -2.94 16.54
N GLN A 224 0.79 -3.20 15.27
CA GLN A 224 1.97 -2.68 14.60
C GLN A 224 1.87 -1.19 14.21
N THR A 225 0.65 -0.62 14.14
CA THR A 225 0.42 0.67 13.48
C THR A 225 -0.36 1.70 14.27
N PHE A 226 -1.11 1.28 15.30
CA PHE A 226 -2.04 2.15 16.04
C PHE A 226 -1.37 3.40 16.62
N ASP A 227 -0.27 3.24 17.37
CA ASP A 227 0.42 4.35 18.00
C ASP A 227 0.95 5.35 16.97
N GLU A 228 1.45 4.86 15.84
CA GLU A 228 2.00 5.72 14.80
C GLU A 228 0.93 6.49 14.05
N ILE A 229 -0.21 5.85 13.77
CA ILE A 229 -1.37 6.50 13.14
C ILE A 229 -1.95 7.58 14.07
N ASN A 230 -2.11 7.28 15.35
CA ASN A 230 -2.66 8.22 16.34
C ASN A 230 -1.73 9.38 16.66
N ALA A 231 -0.42 9.20 16.55
CA ALA A 231 0.54 10.29 16.70
C ALA A 231 0.39 11.37 15.62
N GLY A 232 -0.27 11.07 14.49
CA GLY A 232 -0.44 12.02 13.40
C GLY A 232 0.88 12.38 12.72
N TYR A 233 1.08 13.68 12.48
CA TYR A 233 2.28 14.19 11.82
C TYR A 233 3.48 14.21 12.78
N VAL A 234 4.61 13.65 12.33
CA VAL A 234 5.89 13.65 13.04
C VAL A 234 7.00 13.93 12.03
N GLU A 235 7.61 15.12 12.09
CA GLU A 235 8.57 15.61 11.10
C GLU A 235 9.73 14.64 10.84
N SER A 236 10.26 14.01 11.89
CA SER A 236 11.37 13.05 11.78
C SER A 236 11.04 11.77 11.01
N ARG A 237 9.76 11.51 10.71
CA ARG A 237 9.32 10.36 9.90
C ARG A 237 9.27 10.65 8.41
N MET A 238 9.38 11.92 8.01
CA MET A 238 9.47 12.26 6.59
C MET A 238 10.82 11.86 6.01
N ARG A 239 10.80 11.33 4.80
CA ARG A 239 12.03 11.02 4.07
C ARG A 239 12.58 12.29 3.44
N PRO A 240 13.91 12.54 3.54
CA PRO A 240 14.52 13.62 2.80
C PRO A 240 14.40 13.36 1.30
N TYR A 241 14.46 14.42 0.51
CA TYR A 241 14.60 14.28 -0.93
C TYR A 241 15.93 13.58 -1.25
N GLY A 242 15.89 12.67 -2.22
CA GLY A 242 17.07 12.02 -2.75
C GLY A 242 17.86 12.92 -3.69
N ASP A 243 18.69 12.30 -4.52
CA ASP A 243 19.54 12.99 -5.47
C ASP A 243 18.76 13.88 -6.43
N MET A 244 19.41 14.94 -6.89
CA MET A 244 18.83 16.02 -7.68
C MET A 244 19.51 16.13 -9.04
N ARG A 245 18.73 16.39 -10.09
CA ARG A 245 19.20 16.60 -11.48
C ARG A 245 18.73 17.93 -12.05
N LYS A 246 19.58 18.59 -12.83
CA LYS A 246 19.20 19.78 -13.59
C LYS A 246 18.35 19.39 -14.80
N ARG A 247 17.31 20.17 -15.06
CA ARG A 247 16.56 20.13 -16.33
C ARG A 247 17.40 20.86 -17.39
N THR A 248 18.31 20.12 -18.03
CA THR A 248 19.05 20.58 -19.22
C THR A 248 18.30 20.23 -20.48
#